data_AF-A0A1A8LQW4-F1
#
_entry.id   AF-A0A1A8LQW4-F1
#
_cell.length_a   1.000
_cell.length_b   1.000
_cell.length_c   1.000
_cell.angle_alpha   90.00
_cell.angle_beta   90.00
_cell.angle_gamma   90.00
#
_symmetry.space_group_name_H-M   'P 1'
#
loop_
_entity.id
_entity.type
_entity.pdbx_description
1 polymer ?
#
loop_
_entity_poly.entity_id
_entity_poly.type
_entity_poly.pdbx_seq_one_letter_code
_entity_poly.pdbx_strand_id
1 'polypeptide(L)'
;MLDVGKWPVFALLPPEELRLIRQACVFGSAANEALYVTVNDEVFALGTNCSGCLGLGDLQSTIEPRRIDVLCGKKIVSLSYGTGPHVVIATADGEVLAWGHNGYSQLGNGTTNHGLTPALVSTNLLNKRVTEVACGSHHTIALTSDGEVFAWGYNNSGQVGSGSTANQPTPRRVSSCLQNKVVINIGCGQLCSMAVLDNGE
;
A
#
# COMPACT_ATOMS: atom_id res chain seq x y z
N MET A 1 -11.10 -13.27 17.30
CA MET A 1 -9.73 -13.70 16.91
C MET A 1 -9.79 -14.09 15.45
N LEU A 2 -8.85 -13.58 14.63
CA LEU A 2 -8.82 -13.87 13.20
C LEU A 2 -8.33 -15.32 13.00
N ASP A 3 -9.11 -16.18 12.35
CA ASP A 3 -8.72 -17.58 12.12
C ASP A 3 -7.79 -17.70 10.89
N VAL A 4 -6.53 -17.29 11.09
CA VAL A 4 -5.49 -17.32 10.04
C VAL A 4 -4.81 -18.68 9.88
N GLY A 5 -5.06 -19.63 10.78
CA GLY A 5 -4.41 -20.95 10.75
C GLY A 5 -4.77 -21.80 9.53
N LYS A 6 -5.84 -21.44 8.80
CA LYS A 6 -6.23 -22.08 7.54
C LYS A 6 -5.49 -21.53 6.33
N TRP A 7 -4.73 -20.44 6.47
CA TRP A 7 -4.05 -19.80 5.35
C TRP A 7 -2.70 -20.46 5.13
N PRO A 8 -2.39 -20.97 3.91
CA PRO A 8 -1.17 -21.73 3.66
C PRO A 8 0.12 -20.99 4.03
N VAL A 9 0.16 -19.67 3.87
CA VAL A 9 1.34 -18.84 4.19
C VAL A 9 1.72 -18.88 5.68
N PHE A 10 0.76 -19.17 6.57
CA PHE A 10 0.98 -19.27 8.01
C PHE A 10 1.07 -20.70 8.53
N ALA A 11 1.05 -21.72 7.65
CA ALA A 11 0.97 -23.13 8.04
C ALA A 11 2.18 -23.62 8.86
N LEU A 12 3.33 -22.94 8.75
CA LEU A 12 4.55 -23.27 9.49
C LEU A 12 4.68 -22.50 10.81
N LEU A 13 3.75 -21.57 11.12
CA LEU A 13 3.78 -20.83 12.38
C LEU A 13 3.23 -21.68 13.52
N PRO A 14 3.84 -21.62 14.72
CA PRO A 14 3.34 -22.35 15.86
C PRO A 14 1.97 -21.78 16.31
N PRO A 15 1.10 -22.61 16.91
CA PRO A 15 -0.23 -22.17 17.35
C PRO A 15 -0.22 -20.98 18.32
N GLU A 16 0.85 -20.85 19.12
CA GLU A 16 1.05 -19.73 20.04
C GLU A 16 1.15 -18.40 19.27
N GLU A 17 1.92 -18.38 18.17
CA GLU A 17 2.12 -17.20 17.32
C GLU A 17 0.84 -16.85 16.56
N LEU A 18 0.14 -17.85 16.02
CA LEU A 18 -1.13 -17.66 15.30
C LEU A 18 -2.19 -16.95 16.17
N ARG A 19 -2.20 -17.21 17.47
CA ARG A 19 -3.12 -16.56 18.43
C ARG A 19 -2.81 -15.09 18.65
N LEU A 20 -1.58 -14.65 18.40
CA LEU A 20 -1.19 -13.24 18.52
C LEU A 20 -1.65 -12.42 17.33
N ILE A 21 -1.92 -13.04 16.17
CA ILE A 21 -2.28 -12.32 14.94
C ILE A 21 -3.68 -11.70 15.08
N ARG A 22 -3.73 -10.36 15.09
CA ARG A 22 -4.99 -9.59 15.13
C ARG A 22 -5.45 -9.11 13.76
N GLN A 23 -4.51 -8.91 12.84
CA GLN A 23 -4.75 -8.43 11.48
C GLN A 23 -3.70 -9.04 10.57
N ALA A 24 -4.10 -9.50 9.40
CA ALA A 24 -3.19 -10.07 8.41
C ALA A 24 -3.62 -9.66 7.00
N CYS A 25 -2.64 -9.43 6.15
CA CYS A 25 -2.81 -9.26 4.72
C CYS A 25 -1.90 -10.24 4.01
N VAL A 26 -2.46 -10.99 3.07
CA VAL A 26 -1.70 -11.85 2.15
C VAL A 26 -1.79 -11.22 0.76
N PHE A 27 -0.64 -11.05 0.15
CA PHE A 27 -0.49 -10.38 -1.14
C PHE A 27 0.55 -11.11 -2.00
N GLY A 28 0.95 -10.50 -3.10
CA GLY A 28 1.78 -11.13 -4.12
C GLY A 28 0.94 -11.95 -5.10
N SER A 29 1.44 -12.10 -6.32
CA SER A 29 0.73 -12.78 -7.42
C SER A 29 0.44 -14.26 -7.15
N ALA A 30 1.16 -14.88 -6.22
CA ALA A 30 0.99 -16.27 -5.80
C ALA A 30 0.43 -16.42 -4.38
N ALA A 31 -0.06 -15.32 -3.76
CA ALA A 31 -0.58 -15.29 -2.39
C ALA A 31 0.38 -15.91 -1.35
N ASN A 32 1.68 -15.64 -1.52
CA ASN A 32 2.77 -16.24 -0.76
C ASN A 32 3.64 -15.18 -0.06
N GLU A 33 3.13 -13.96 0.05
CA GLU A 33 3.72 -12.83 0.79
C GLU A 33 2.69 -12.40 1.83
N ALA A 34 3.12 -12.18 3.07
CA ALA A 34 2.22 -11.82 4.13
C ALA A 34 2.82 -10.73 5.02
N LEU A 35 1.95 -9.81 5.42
CA LEU A 35 2.19 -8.81 6.46
C LEU A 35 1.12 -9.02 7.52
N TYR A 36 1.51 -9.14 8.78
CA TYR A 36 0.55 -9.29 9.86
C TYR A 36 0.94 -8.45 11.07
N VAL A 37 -0.08 -8.11 11.85
CA VAL A 37 0.02 -7.30 13.06
C VAL A 37 -0.42 -8.14 14.25
N THR A 38 0.35 -8.10 15.32
CA THR A 38 0.05 -8.81 16.56
C THR A 38 -0.85 -7.98 17.49
N VAL A 39 -1.40 -8.62 18.51
CA VAL A 39 -2.13 -7.96 19.62
C VAL A 39 -1.28 -6.94 20.38
N ASN A 40 0.06 -7.00 20.26
CA ASN A 40 1.00 -6.07 20.88
C ASN A 40 1.44 -4.94 19.93
N ASP A 41 0.74 -4.77 18.80
CA ASP A 41 1.05 -3.78 17.75
C ASP A 41 2.43 -3.97 17.09
N GLU A 42 2.97 -5.19 17.14
CA GLU A 42 4.16 -5.55 16.38
C GLU A 42 3.78 -5.99 14.99
N VAL A 43 4.65 -5.68 14.03
CA VAL A 43 4.40 -5.93 12.61
C VAL A 43 5.47 -6.85 12.06
N PHE A 44 5.03 -7.92 11.40
CA PHE A 44 5.90 -8.94 10.84
C PHE A 44 5.58 -9.21 9.38
N ALA A 45 6.59 -9.65 8.64
CA ALA A 45 6.43 -10.17 7.29
C ALA A 45 7.11 -11.51 7.09
N LEU A 46 6.56 -12.30 6.19
CA LEU A 46 7.13 -13.54 5.68
C LEU A 46 6.65 -13.78 4.25
N GLY A 47 7.37 -14.63 3.54
CA GLY A 47 7.06 -15.03 2.18
C GLY A 47 8.19 -14.81 1.20
N THR A 48 7.82 -14.70 -0.07
CA THR A 48 8.75 -14.33 -1.15
C THR A 48 9.14 -12.86 -1.05
N ASN A 49 10.42 -12.54 -1.22
CA ASN A 49 10.91 -11.16 -1.11
C ASN A 49 11.80 -10.72 -2.28
N CYS A 50 11.74 -11.41 -3.41
CA CYS A 50 12.56 -11.09 -4.59
C CYS A 50 12.29 -9.68 -5.14
N SER A 51 11.17 -9.05 -4.76
CA SER A 51 10.80 -7.69 -5.14
C SER A 51 10.90 -6.68 -3.99
N GLY A 52 11.42 -7.06 -2.82
CA GLY A 52 11.57 -6.19 -1.65
C GLY A 52 10.24 -5.81 -0.98
N CYS A 53 9.13 -6.46 -1.34
CA CYS A 53 7.79 -6.12 -0.87
C CYS A 53 7.49 -6.59 0.56
N LEU A 54 8.36 -7.39 1.18
CA LEU A 54 8.26 -7.65 2.62
C LEU A 54 8.73 -6.45 3.47
N GLY A 55 9.45 -5.47 2.89
CA GLY A 55 9.85 -4.26 3.62
C GLY A 55 10.93 -4.49 4.68
N LEU A 56 11.71 -5.57 4.54
CA LEU A 56 12.68 -6.04 5.55
C LEU A 56 14.09 -5.45 5.40
N GLY A 57 14.31 -4.56 4.43
CA GLY A 57 15.62 -3.97 4.14
C GLY A 57 16.54 -4.81 3.24
N ASP A 58 16.04 -5.95 2.75
CA ASP A 58 16.74 -6.84 1.82
C ASP A 58 15.76 -7.50 0.84
N LEU A 59 16.28 -8.41 0.02
CA LEU A 59 15.54 -9.19 -0.98
C LEU A 59 15.43 -10.68 -0.60
N GLN A 60 15.73 -11.03 0.66
CA GLN A 60 15.76 -12.42 1.09
C GLN A 60 14.35 -12.89 1.48
N SER A 61 13.87 -13.91 0.77
CA SER A 61 12.64 -14.61 1.12
C SER A 61 12.81 -15.33 2.46
N THR A 62 11.75 -15.38 3.25
CA THR A 62 11.77 -16.03 4.57
C THR A 62 10.45 -16.75 4.83
N ILE A 63 10.51 -17.91 5.46
CA ILE A 63 9.34 -18.60 6.00
C ILE A 63 9.15 -18.31 7.49
N GLU A 64 10.23 -17.87 8.17
CA GLU A 64 10.18 -17.39 9.54
C GLU A 64 9.78 -15.91 9.53
N PRO A 65 8.79 -15.50 10.35
CA PRO A 65 8.42 -14.10 10.43
C PRO A 65 9.58 -13.22 10.85
N ARG A 66 9.80 -12.14 10.09
CA ARG A 66 10.78 -11.11 10.42
C ARG A 66 10.06 -9.82 10.76
N ARG A 67 10.50 -9.18 11.85
CA ARG A 67 9.88 -7.95 12.35
C ARG A 67 10.19 -6.76 11.43
N ILE A 68 9.21 -5.87 11.24
CA ILE A 68 9.35 -4.61 10.52
C ILE A 68 9.26 -3.47 11.54
N ASP A 69 10.40 -3.09 12.11
CA ASP A 69 10.46 -2.12 13.22
C ASP A 69 9.79 -0.77 12.90
N VAL A 70 9.91 -0.30 11.67
CA VAL A 70 9.35 0.99 11.21
C VAL A 70 7.81 1.02 11.29
N LEU A 71 7.16 -0.14 11.24
CA LEU A 71 5.71 -0.27 11.26
C LEU A 71 5.15 -0.61 12.66
N CYS A 72 5.99 -1.06 13.59
CA CYS A 72 5.54 -1.37 14.95
C CYS A 72 4.93 -0.14 15.64
N GLY A 73 3.79 -0.32 16.29
CA GLY A 73 3.01 0.75 16.92
C GLY A 73 2.18 1.60 15.95
N LYS A 74 2.36 1.47 14.63
CA LYS A 74 1.52 2.16 13.64
C LYS A 74 0.25 1.35 13.40
N LYS A 75 -0.91 1.97 13.64
CA LYS A 75 -2.21 1.33 13.37
C LYS A 75 -2.51 1.36 11.87
N ILE A 76 -2.27 0.25 11.17
CA ILE A 76 -2.53 0.10 9.73
C ILE A 76 -4.04 -0.01 9.48
N VAL A 77 -4.60 0.93 8.72
CA VAL A 77 -6.04 0.97 8.38
C VAL A 77 -6.34 0.56 6.94
N SER A 78 -5.37 0.70 6.04
CA SER A 78 -5.46 0.27 4.65
C SER A 78 -4.10 -0.22 4.16
N LEU A 79 -4.09 -1.27 3.35
CA LEU A 79 -2.90 -1.83 2.71
C LEU A 79 -3.29 -2.25 1.30
N SER A 80 -2.47 -1.86 0.32
CA SER A 80 -2.64 -2.26 -1.07
C SER A 80 -1.32 -2.72 -1.68
N TYR A 81 -1.39 -3.71 -2.56
CA TYR A 81 -0.28 -4.27 -3.31
C TYR A 81 -0.55 -4.10 -4.81
N GLY A 82 0.44 -3.58 -5.54
CA GLY A 82 0.36 -3.44 -7.00
C GLY A 82 1.17 -4.50 -7.74
N THR A 83 0.75 -4.89 -8.94
CA THR A 83 1.38 -5.99 -9.71
C THR A 83 2.75 -5.66 -10.28
N GLY A 84 3.08 -4.38 -10.42
CA GLY A 84 4.44 -3.88 -10.49
C GLY A 84 4.96 -3.73 -9.07
N PRO A 85 5.57 -4.79 -8.52
CA PRO A 85 5.45 -5.17 -7.11
C PRO A 85 5.85 -4.04 -6.17
N HIS A 86 4.84 -3.41 -5.56
CA HIS A 86 5.02 -2.38 -4.53
C HIS A 86 3.88 -2.46 -3.52
N VAL A 87 4.16 -2.05 -2.30
CA VAL A 87 3.21 -2.03 -1.20
C VAL A 87 3.03 -0.59 -0.75
N VAL A 88 1.78 -0.22 -0.49
CA VAL A 88 1.41 1.08 0.08
C VAL A 88 0.45 0.82 1.22
N ILE A 89 0.67 1.50 2.34
CA ILE A 89 -0.22 1.45 3.51
C ILE A 89 -0.65 2.85 3.91
N ALA A 90 -1.83 2.93 4.51
CA ALA A 90 -2.28 4.09 5.29
C ALA A 90 -2.38 3.72 6.77
N THR A 91 -1.97 4.64 7.65
CA THR A 91 -2.11 4.50 9.11
C THR A 91 -3.31 5.28 9.64
N ALA A 92 -3.76 4.99 10.85
CA ALA A 92 -4.87 5.71 11.49
C ALA A 92 -4.55 7.19 11.74
N ASP A 93 -3.27 7.55 11.82
CA ASP A 93 -2.79 8.93 11.91
C ASP A 93 -2.87 9.67 10.56
N GLY A 94 -3.15 8.94 9.48
CA GLY A 94 -3.27 9.47 8.12
C GLY A 94 -1.97 9.43 7.32
N GLU A 95 -0.90 8.84 7.87
CA GLU A 95 0.38 8.70 7.18
C GLU A 95 0.28 7.66 6.07
N VAL A 96 0.99 7.91 4.96
CA VAL A 96 1.18 6.94 3.88
C VAL A 96 2.62 6.48 3.86
N LEU A 97 2.83 5.17 3.91
CA LEU A 97 4.15 4.56 3.73
C LEU A 97 4.15 3.66 2.49
N ALA A 98 5.24 3.69 1.73
CA ALA A 98 5.39 2.92 0.50
C ALA A 98 6.77 2.27 0.41
N TRP A 99 6.84 1.08 -0.18
CA TRP A 99 8.09 0.37 -0.49
C TRP A 99 7.89 -0.65 -1.63
N GLY A 100 8.98 -1.26 -2.07
CA GLY A 100 9.06 -2.21 -3.18
C GLY A 100 9.66 -1.60 -4.45
N HIS A 101 9.21 -2.09 -5.60
CA HIS A 101 9.63 -1.61 -6.92
C HIS A 101 9.26 -0.13 -7.09
N ASN A 102 10.09 0.66 -7.78
CA ASN A 102 9.83 2.10 -8.00
C ASN A 102 10.18 2.60 -9.42
N GLY A 103 10.33 1.71 -10.42
CA GLY A 103 10.79 2.11 -11.76
C GLY A 103 9.95 3.18 -12.47
N TYR A 104 8.69 3.39 -12.05
CA TYR A 104 7.80 4.42 -12.58
C TYR A 104 7.32 5.41 -11.51
N SER A 105 8.06 5.52 -10.41
CA SER A 105 7.78 6.42 -9.30
C SER A 105 6.52 6.10 -8.49
N GLN A 106 6.02 4.87 -8.52
CA GLN A 106 4.85 4.41 -7.74
C GLN A 106 5.01 4.53 -6.21
N LEU A 107 6.23 4.73 -5.69
CA LEU A 107 6.46 5.04 -4.27
C LEU A 107 6.21 6.52 -3.91
N GLY A 108 6.04 7.41 -4.90
CA GLY A 108 5.61 8.79 -4.65
C GLY A 108 6.64 9.69 -3.96
N ASN A 109 7.90 9.25 -3.90
CA ASN A 109 8.99 9.91 -3.19
C ASN A 109 9.86 10.82 -4.10
N GLY A 110 9.40 11.12 -5.31
CA GLY A 110 10.15 11.97 -6.25
C GLY A 110 11.28 11.26 -6.99
N THR A 111 11.46 9.94 -6.81
CA THR A 111 12.55 9.17 -7.42
C THR A 111 12.02 7.98 -8.22
N THR A 112 12.94 7.25 -8.86
CA THR A 112 12.69 5.94 -9.46
C THR A 112 13.48 4.81 -8.77
N ASN A 113 14.05 5.09 -7.59
CA ASN A 113 14.84 4.13 -6.83
C ASN A 113 13.94 3.17 -6.05
N HIS A 114 14.18 1.87 -6.16
CA HIS A 114 13.47 0.85 -5.38
C HIS A 114 13.65 1.10 -3.86
N GLY A 115 12.61 0.83 -3.08
CA GLY A 115 12.65 0.93 -1.62
C GLY A 115 12.54 -0.45 -0.98
N LEU A 116 13.50 -0.83 -0.14
CA LEU A 116 13.47 -2.14 0.54
C LEU A 116 12.89 -2.06 1.96
N THR A 117 12.62 -0.86 2.46
CA THR A 117 12.00 -0.59 3.76
C THR A 117 10.82 0.37 3.58
N PRO A 118 9.77 0.27 4.41
CA PRO A 118 8.69 1.25 4.43
C PRO A 118 9.22 2.66 4.64
N ALA A 119 8.89 3.55 3.70
CA ALA A 119 9.29 4.96 3.76
C ALA A 119 8.04 5.86 3.70
N LEU A 120 8.05 6.91 4.52
CA LEU A 120 6.97 7.91 4.55
C LEU A 120 6.90 8.66 3.21
N VAL A 121 5.70 8.75 2.63
CA VAL A 121 5.42 9.56 1.44
C VAL A 121 5.15 11.01 1.89
N SER A 122 6.23 11.74 2.18
CA SER A 122 6.20 13.04 2.86
C SER A 122 5.97 14.26 1.96
N THR A 123 5.42 14.09 0.75
CA THR A 123 5.24 15.21 -0.19
C THR A 123 3.87 15.87 0.01
N ASN A 124 3.01 15.86 -1.01
CA ASN A 124 1.71 16.56 -1.02
C ASN A 124 0.66 15.92 -0.07
N LEU A 125 1.05 14.90 0.70
CA LEU A 125 0.19 14.19 1.67
C LEU A 125 0.48 14.57 3.13
N LEU A 126 1.54 15.33 3.43
CA LEU A 126 1.96 15.63 4.82
C LEU A 126 0.85 16.21 5.72
N ASN A 127 -0.02 17.05 5.14
CA ASN A 127 -1.11 17.71 5.86
C ASN A 127 -2.47 17.10 5.52
N LYS A 128 -2.49 15.85 5.06
CA LYS A 128 -3.70 15.13 4.68
C LYS A 128 -3.84 13.89 5.55
N ARG A 129 -5.06 13.63 5.99
CA ARG A 129 -5.39 12.37 6.66
C ARG A 129 -5.84 11.36 5.61
N VAL A 130 -4.94 10.48 5.17
CA VAL A 130 -5.28 9.41 4.22
C VAL A 130 -5.99 8.27 4.94
N THR A 131 -7.10 7.79 4.37
CA THR A 131 -7.93 6.73 4.96
C THR A 131 -7.93 5.46 4.13
N GLU A 132 -7.69 5.55 2.82
CA GLU A 132 -7.68 4.41 1.90
C GLU A 132 -6.56 4.60 0.86
N VAL A 133 -5.94 3.48 0.46
CA VAL A 133 -4.95 3.43 -0.63
C VAL A 133 -5.30 2.28 -1.57
N ALA A 134 -5.03 2.47 -2.86
CA ALA A 134 -5.16 1.43 -3.87
C ALA A 134 -4.00 1.50 -4.86
N CYS A 135 -3.58 0.33 -5.35
CA CYS A 135 -2.45 0.18 -6.25
C CYS A 135 -2.89 -0.55 -7.51
N GLY A 136 -2.52 -0.02 -8.67
CA GLY A 136 -2.62 -0.73 -9.94
C GLY A 136 -1.31 -1.44 -10.29
N SER A 137 -0.99 -1.54 -11.58
CA SER A 137 0.31 -2.11 -12.00
C SER A 137 1.50 -1.31 -11.46
N HIS A 138 1.62 -0.06 -11.86
CA HIS A 138 2.74 0.81 -11.49
C HIS A 138 2.29 2.19 -11.04
N HIS A 139 1.07 2.30 -10.51
CA HIS A 139 0.53 3.56 -10.02
C HIS A 139 -0.22 3.33 -8.71
N THR A 140 -0.34 4.40 -7.94
CA THR A 140 -0.97 4.43 -6.63
C THR A 140 -1.98 5.55 -6.59
N ILE A 141 -3.11 5.29 -5.95
CA ILE A 141 -4.08 6.31 -5.57
C ILE A 141 -4.33 6.27 -4.07
N ALA A 142 -4.65 7.42 -3.49
CA ALA A 142 -4.94 7.59 -2.08
C ALA A 142 -6.18 8.49 -1.91
N LEU A 143 -7.03 8.13 -0.95
CA LEU A 143 -8.23 8.88 -0.57
C LEU A 143 -8.03 9.49 0.82
N THR A 144 -8.29 10.79 0.94
CA THR A 144 -8.25 11.50 2.21
C THR A 144 -9.60 11.46 2.92
N SER A 145 -9.62 11.72 4.23
CA SER A 145 -10.85 11.85 5.03
C SER A 145 -11.77 12.97 4.55
N ASP A 146 -11.24 13.93 3.80
CA ASP A 146 -11.99 15.07 3.24
C ASP A 146 -12.55 14.75 1.84
N GLY A 147 -12.41 13.50 1.38
CA GLY A 147 -12.90 13.04 0.07
C GLY A 147 -12.03 13.45 -1.11
N GLU A 148 -10.78 13.89 -0.87
CA GLU A 148 -9.84 14.23 -1.95
C GLU A 148 -9.07 13.00 -2.42
N VAL A 149 -8.91 12.85 -3.73
CA VAL A 149 -8.10 11.80 -4.33
C VAL A 149 -6.75 12.33 -4.80
N PHE A 150 -5.70 11.63 -4.44
CA PHE A 150 -4.34 11.84 -4.91
C PHE A 150 -3.89 10.62 -5.71
N ALA A 151 -3.13 10.85 -6.77
CA ALA A 151 -2.62 9.78 -7.63
C ALA A 151 -1.17 10.07 -8.05
N TRP A 152 -0.37 9.01 -8.22
CA TRP A 152 1.02 9.09 -8.67
C TRP A 152 1.51 7.77 -9.28
N GLY A 153 2.71 7.80 -9.86
CA GLY A 153 3.35 6.67 -10.53
C GLY A 153 3.21 6.71 -12.05
N TYR A 154 3.18 5.53 -12.66
CA TYR A 154 3.04 5.31 -14.09
C TYR A 154 1.74 5.90 -14.64
N ASN A 155 1.82 6.61 -15.75
CA ASN A 155 0.67 7.36 -16.27
C ASN A 155 0.53 7.33 -17.81
N ASN A 156 1.21 6.41 -18.50
CA ASN A 156 1.20 6.38 -19.96
C ASN A 156 -0.20 6.14 -20.56
N SER A 157 -1.11 5.53 -19.80
CA SER A 157 -2.51 5.31 -20.17
C SER A 157 -3.47 6.34 -19.54
N GLY A 158 -2.96 7.35 -18.85
CA GLY A 158 -3.75 8.36 -18.15
C GLY A 158 -4.33 7.90 -16.80
N GLN A 159 -3.87 6.78 -16.24
CA GLN A 159 -4.41 6.18 -15.01
C GLN A 159 -4.32 7.08 -13.76
N VAL A 160 -3.45 8.09 -13.77
CA VAL A 160 -3.30 9.06 -12.66
C VAL A 160 -4.28 10.24 -12.81
N GLY A 161 -4.96 10.40 -13.95
CA GLY A 161 -5.98 11.44 -14.13
C GLY A 161 -5.41 12.86 -14.21
N SER A 162 -4.13 13.01 -14.55
CA SER A 162 -3.40 14.30 -14.52
C SER A 162 -3.68 15.23 -15.71
N GLY A 163 -4.43 14.76 -16.72
CA GLY A 163 -4.59 15.44 -18.01
C GLY A 163 -3.38 15.31 -18.95
N SER A 164 -2.41 14.47 -18.60
CA SER A 164 -1.17 14.17 -19.33
C SER A 164 -0.92 12.67 -19.29
N THR A 165 0.01 12.18 -20.12
CA THR A 165 0.53 10.79 -20.09
C THR A 165 1.90 10.66 -19.43
N ALA A 166 2.47 11.77 -18.93
CA ALA A 166 3.74 11.74 -18.21
C ALA A 166 3.56 11.12 -16.82
N ASN A 167 4.53 10.28 -16.41
CA ASN A 167 4.59 9.70 -15.06
C ASN A 167 4.60 10.81 -14.01
N GLN A 168 3.99 10.53 -12.86
CA GLN A 168 3.78 11.49 -11.80
C GLN A 168 4.63 11.08 -10.59
N PRO A 169 5.79 11.72 -10.34
CA PRO A 169 6.77 11.19 -9.38
C PRO A 169 6.41 11.41 -7.91
N THR A 170 5.43 12.27 -7.65
CA THR A 170 4.92 12.60 -6.31
C THR A 170 3.39 12.66 -6.34
N PRO A 171 2.69 12.30 -5.24
CA PRO A 171 1.25 12.43 -5.09
C PRO A 171 0.71 13.74 -5.67
N ARG A 172 -0.21 13.66 -6.62
CA ARG A 172 -0.89 14.81 -7.21
C ARG A 172 -2.38 14.71 -6.98
N ARG A 173 -3.00 15.79 -6.50
CA ARG A 173 -4.45 15.87 -6.37
C ARG A 173 -5.10 15.77 -7.77
N VAL A 174 -6.07 14.88 -7.90
CA VAL A 174 -6.86 14.70 -9.12
C VAL A 174 -8.03 15.68 -9.07
N SER A 175 -7.88 16.88 -9.64
CA SER A 175 -8.92 17.91 -9.59
C SER A 175 -9.75 18.03 -10.86
N SER A 176 -9.24 17.57 -12.01
CA SER A 176 -9.88 17.79 -13.33
C SER A 176 -11.34 17.33 -13.40
N CYS A 177 -11.67 16.18 -12.80
CA CYS A 177 -13.02 15.62 -12.79
C CYS A 177 -13.62 15.44 -11.39
N LEU A 178 -12.85 15.70 -10.32
CA LEU A 178 -13.26 15.50 -8.92
C LEU A 178 -13.27 16.80 -8.10
N GLN A 179 -13.06 17.96 -8.75
CA GLN A 179 -13.12 19.23 -8.04
C GLN A 179 -14.53 19.47 -7.48
N ASN A 180 -14.58 19.83 -6.19
CA ASN A 180 -15.80 20.04 -5.41
C ASN A 180 -16.72 18.81 -5.31
N LYS A 181 -16.19 17.61 -5.58
CA LYS A 181 -16.87 16.33 -5.36
C LYS A 181 -16.26 15.64 -4.14
N VAL A 182 -17.06 14.83 -3.45
CA VAL A 182 -16.63 14.05 -2.28
C VAL A 182 -16.54 12.59 -2.72
N VAL A 183 -15.32 12.07 -2.74
CA VAL A 183 -15.06 10.64 -3.00
C VAL A 183 -15.20 9.86 -1.70
N ILE A 184 -15.86 8.72 -1.74
CA ILE A 184 -16.06 7.83 -0.58
C ILE A 184 -15.36 6.47 -0.72
N ASN A 185 -14.97 6.09 -1.93
CA ASN A 185 -14.22 4.86 -2.17
C ASN A 185 -13.33 4.98 -3.41
N ILE A 186 -12.22 4.24 -3.43
CA ILE A 186 -11.27 4.20 -4.53
C ILE A 186 -10.90 2.76 -4.90
N GLY A 187 -10.54 2.53 -6.16
CA GLY A 187 -10.06 1.24 -6.62
C GLY A 187 -9.11 1.36 -7.82
N CYS A 188 -8.24 0.38 -7.98
CA CYS A 188 -7.34 0.31 -9.12
C CYS A 188 -7.55 -0.99 -9.92
N GLY A 189 -7.69 -0.85 -11.23
CA GLY A 189 -7.36 -1.93 -12.16
C GLY A 189 -5.86 -1.89 -12.50
N GLN A 190 -5.43 -2.74 -13.43
CA GLN A 190 -4.02 -2.76 -13.84
C GLN A 190 -3.57 -1.43 -14.46
N LEU A 191 -4.41 -0.82 -15.31
CA LEU A 191 -4.11 0.38 -16.08
C LEU A 191 -5.19 1.47 -15.94
N CYS A 192 -6.07 1.35 -14.94
CA CYS A 192 -7.13 2.32 -14.68
C CYS A 192 -7.32 2.53 -13.18
N SER A 193 -7.88 3.69 -12.85
CA SER A 193 -8.29 4.07 -11.49
C SER A 193 -9.79 4.31 -11.48
N MET A 194 -10.43 4.03 -10.35
CA MET A 194 -11.84 4.27 -10.11
C MET A 194 -12.00 5.05 -8.80
N ALA A 195 -12.98 5.94 -8.76
CA ALA A 195 -13.41 6.67 -7.58
C ALA A 195 -14.93 6.66 -7.57
N VAL A 196 -15.52 6.37 -6.42
CA VAL A 196 -16.98 6.40 -6.19
C VAL A 196 -17.29 7.61 -5.34
N LEU A 197 -18.25 8.42 -5.77
CA LEU A 197 -18.70 9.62 -5.08
C LEU A 197 -19.76 9.30 -4.03
N ASP A 198 -19.96 10.23 -3.08
CA ASP A 198 -20.99 10.15 -2.05
C ASP A 198 -22.43 10.10 -2.60
N ASN A 199 -22.64 10.63 -3.81
CA ASN A 199 -23.90 10.57 -4.54
C ASN A 199 -24.08 9.28 -5.37
N GLY A 200 -23.09 8.37 -5.36
CA GLY A 200 -23.11 7.10 -6.08
C GLY A 200 -22.62 7.13 -7.53
N GLU A 201 -22.11 8.26 -8.03
CA GLU A 201 -21.38 8.34 -9.31
C GLU A 201 -20.01 7.65 -9.27
#